data_AF-A0A971LYF6-F1
#
_entry.id   AF-A0A971LYF6-F1
#
_cell.length_a   1.000
_cell.length_b   1.000
_cell.length_c   1.000
_cell.angle_alpha   90.00
_cell.angle_beta   90.00
_cell.angle_gamma   90.00
#
_symmetry.space_group_name_H-M   'P 1'
#
loop_
_entity.id
_entity.type
_entity.pdbx_description
1 polymer ?
#
loop_
_entity_poly.entity_id
_entity_poly.type
_entity_poly.pdbx_seq_one_letter_code
_entity_poly.pdbx_strand_id
1 'polypeptide(L)'
;MSKLHRALILVLIFSILTFSSGCSGEGFDSEIIPTLVEKVVDDTEKAISTRDVNLARETWSKVTEYSVKAQELDNEKISKSLSCLASTYVKLIEYCETGDENLLNAFNAEFTKALEKFKEMMDNIEETQA
;
A
#
# COMPACT_ATOMS: atom_id res chain seq x y z
N MET A 1 51.18 -0.14 21.88
CA MET A 1 49.72 -0.19 21.61
C MET A 1 49.18 -1.50 22.16
N SER A 2 48.61 -1.44 23.37
CA SER A 2 48.19 -2.60 24.14
C SER A 2 46.90 -3.19 23.59
N LYS A 3 46.79 -4.53 23.62
CA LYS A 3 45.64 -5.34 23.17
C LYS A 3 44.29 -4.92 23.79
N LEU A 4 44.31 -4.08 24.82
CA LEU A 4 43.14 -3.48 25.48
C LEU A 4 42.38 -2.46 24.63
N HIS A 5 43.02 -1.77 23.68
CA HIS A 5 42.33 -0.75 22.87
C HIS A 5 41.53 -1.35 21.69
N ARG A 6 41.94 -2.52 21.19
CA ARG A 6 41.17 -3.24 20.14
C ARG A 6 39.90 -3.90 20.69
N ALA A 7 39.91 -4.31 21.96
CA ALA A 7 38.74 -4.89 22.61
C ALA A 7 37.64 -3.83 22.90
N LEU A 8 38.04 -2.59 23.18
CA LEU A 8 37.10 -1.52 23.52
C LEU A 8 36.29 -1.01 22.32
N ILE A 9 36.87 -1.08 21.11
CA ILE A 9 36.18 -0.70 19.86
C ILE A 9 35.14 -1.75 19.45
N LEU A 10 35.34 -3.03 19.79
CA LEU A 10 34.40 -4.10 19.46
C LEU A 10 33.14 -4.08 20.34
N VAL A 11 33.23 -3.64 21.60
CA VAL A 11 32.07 -3.53 22.50
C VAL A 11 31.17 -2.33 22.14
N LEU A 12 31.74 -1.28 21.54
CA LEU A 12 31.00 -0.10 21.13
C LEU A 12 30.15 -0.32 19.86
N ILE A 13 30.49 -1.32 19.04
CA ILE A 13 29.71 -1.72 17.85
C ILE A 13 28.55 -2.66 18.25
N PHE A 14 28.68 -3.39 19.35
CA PHE A 14 27.64 -4.33 19.80
C PHE A 14 26.50 -3.66 20.60
N SER A 15 26.68 -2.41 21.03
CA SER A 15 25.67 -1.65 21.79
C SER A 15 24.61 -0.97 20.91
N ILE A 16 24.81 -0.94 19.58
CA ILE A 16 23.84 -0.37 18.63
C ILE A 16 22.78 -1.42 18.21
N LEU A 17 22.93 -2.69 18.60
CA LEU A 17 21.99 -3.77 18.24
C LEU A 17 20.81 -3.95 19.22
N THR A 18 20.58 -3.03 20.15
CA THR A 18 19.49 -3.17 21.15
C THR A 18 18.32 -2.19 21.00
N PHE A 19 18.24 -1.48 19.87
CA PHE A 19 17.03 -0.74 19.47
C PHE A 19 16.61 -1.10 18.04
N SER A 20 16.34 -2.37 17.82
CA SER A 20 15.07 -2.70 17.19
C SER A 20 14.36 -3.61 18.16
N SER A 21 13.27 -3.10 18.74
CA SER A 21 12.16 -4.00 19.01
C SER A 21 11.93 -4.72 17.70
N GLY A 22 12.42 -5.96 17.60
CA GLY A 22 11.88 -6.94 16.69
C GLY A 22 10.45 -7.11 17.14
N CYS A 23 9.61 -6.16 16.72
CA CYS A 23 8.18 -6.30 16.72
C CYS A 23 7.98 -7.60 15.98
N SER A 24 7.66 -8.66 16.71
CA SER A 24 6.96 -9.81 16.16
C SER A 24 5.56 -9.32 15.81
N GLY A 25 5.49 -8.33 14.91
CA GLY A 25 4.30 -8.07 14.16
C GLY A 25 4.17 -9.29 13.28
N GLU A 26 3.08 -10.02 13.45
CA GLU A 26 2.56 -10.86 12.39
C GLU A 26 2.67 -10.03 11.11
N GLY A 27 3.64 -10.36 10.27
CA GLY A 27 3.95 -9.57 9.09
C GLY A 27 2.69 -9.43 8.30
N PHE A 28 2.36 -8.21 7.88
CA PHE A 28 1.27 -7.97 6.95
C PHE A 28 1.49 -8.92 5.77
N ASP A 29 0.64 -9.95 5.68
CA ASP A 29 0.91 -11.14 4.91
C ASP A 29 1.06 -10.71 3.44
N SER A 30 2.29 -10.77 2.93
CA SER A 30 2.62 -10.20 1.62
C SER A 30 1.81 -10.87 0.51
N GLU A 31 1.31 -12.09 0.76
CA GLU A 31 0.41 -12.83 -0.12
C GLU A 31 -1.02 -12.23 -0.17
N ILE A 32 -1.49 -11.57 0.89
CA ILE A 32 -2.83 -10.96 0.94
C ILE A 32 -2.91 -9.72 0.02
N ILE A 33 -1.78 -9.07 -0.23
CA ILE A 33 -1.73 -7.80 -0.95
C ILE A 33 -1.97 -7.96 -2.46
N PRO A 34 -1.32 -8.89 -3.19
CA PRO A 34 -1.63 -9.14 -4.60
C PRO A 34 -3.10 -9.50 -4.81
N THR A 35 -3.65 -10.40 -3.98
CA THR A 35 -5.06 -10.80 -4.08
C THR A 35 -6.02 -9.64 -3.80
N LEU A 36 -5.66 -8.75 -2.87
CA LEU A 36 -6.42 -7.53 -2.63
C LEU A 36 -6.43 -6.62 -3.87
N VAL A 37 -5.27 -6.42 -4.50
CA VAL A 37 -5.15 -5.53 -5.67
C VAL A 37 -5.97 -6.04 -6.84
N GLU A 38 -5.90 -7.34 -7.14
CA GLU A 38 -6.72 -7.96 -8.18
C GLU A 38 -8.21 -7.72 -7.92
N LYS A 39 -8.67 -7.99 -6.69
CA LYS A 39 -10.06 -7.76 -6.31
C LYS A 39 -10.47 -6.29 -6.43
N VAL A 40 -9.58 -5.37 -6.07
CA VAL A 40 -9.83 -3.92 -6.17
C VAL A 40 -9.98 -3.50 -7.63
N VAL A 41 -9.15 -4.03 -8.53
CA VAL A 41 -9.27 -3.77 -9.97
C VAL A 41 -10.59 -4.32 -10.51
N ASP A 42 -10.91 -5.58 -10.21
CA ASP A 42 -12.14 -6.23 -10.67
C ASP A 42 -13.40 -5.51 -10.18
N ASP A 43 -13.48 -5.19 -8.88
CA ASP A 43 -14.63 -4.47 -8.31
C ASP A 43 -14.75 -3.05 -8.94
N THR A 44 -13.62 -2.42 -9.29
CA THR A 44 -13.57 -1.10 -9.93
C THR A 44 -14.10 -1.14 -11.37
N GLU A 45 -13.60 -2.07 -12.18
CA GLU A 45 -14.07 -2.25 -13.56
C GLU A 45 -15.56 -2.58 -13.59
N LYS A 46 -16.00 -3.43 -12.65
CA LYS A 46 -17.41 -3.74 -12.48
C LYS A 46 -18.20 -2.48 -12.13
N ALA A 47 -17.77 -1.70 -11.13
CA ALA A 47 -18.44 -0.46 -10.73
C ALA A 47 -18.55 0.55 -11.89
N ILE A 48 -17.53 0.65 -12.74
CA ILE A 48 -17.55 1.49 -13.94
C ILE A 48 -18.60 0.99 -14.93
N SER A 49 -18.54 -0.30 -15.28
CA SER A 49 -19.40 -0.90 -16.33
C SER A 49 -20.88 -0.88 -15.96
N THR A 50 -21.21 -1.04 -14.67
CA THR A 50 -22.59 -1.03 -14.17
C THR A 50 -22.99 0.34 -13.62
N ARG A 51 -22.08 1.32 -13.60
CA ARG A 51 -22.23 2.61 -12.90
C ARG A 51 -22.73 2.44 -11.46
N ASP A 52 -22.25 1.41 -10.77
CA ASP A 52 -22.69 1.07 -9.42
C ASP A 52 -21.93 1.90 -8.38
N VAL A 53 -22.58 2.98 -7.90
CA VAL A 53 -22.02 3.86 -6.89
C VAL A 53 -21.79 3.16 -5.54
N ASN A 54 -22.61 2.17 -5.19
CA ASN A 54 -22.46 1.46 -3.92
C ASN A 54 -21.23 0.57 -3.99
N LEU A 55 -21.04 -0.14 -5.10
CA LEU A 55 -19.83 -0.92 -5.32
C LEU A 55 -18.58 -0.04 -5.34
N ALA A 56 -18.62 1.14 -5.98
CA ALA A 56 -17.50 2.09 -5.95
C ALA A 56 -17.15 2.54 -4.50
N ARG A 57 -18.15 2.83 -3.68
CA ARG A 57 -17.97 3.20 -2.26
C ARG A 57 -17.45 2.05 -1.41
N GLU A 58 -17.96 0.84 -1.61
CA GLU A 58 -17.49 -0.35 -0.91
C GLU A 58 -16.02 -0.64 -1.23
N THR A 59 -15.63 -0.56 -2.50
CA THR A 59 -14.24 -0.74 -2.92
C THR A 59 -13.35 0.33 -2.34
N TRP A 60 -13.75 1.60 -2.40
CA TRP A 60 -13.04 2.70 -1.74
C TRP A 60 -12.85 2.46 -0.23
N SER A 61 -13.90 2.03 0.47
CA SER A 61 -13.86 1.71 1.90
C SER A 61 -12.85 0.61 2.19
N LYS A 62 -12.85 -0.47 1.39
CA LYS A 62 -11.88 -1.57 1.53
C LYS A 62 -10.45 -1.07 1.34
N VAL A 63 -10.15 -0.37 0.25
CA VAL A 63 -8.80 0.15 -0.02
C VAL A 63 -8.31 1.04 1.13
N THR A 64 -9.21 1.89 1.66
CA THR A 64 -8.91 2.75 2.82
C THR A 64 -8.66 1.94 4.09
N GLU A 65 -9.47 0.91 4.37
CA GLU A 65 -9.28 0.02 5.53
C GLU A 65 -7.92 -0.68 5.47
N TYR A 66 -7.52 -1.19 4.30
CA TYR A 66 -6.22 -1.83 4.14
C TYR A 66 -5.05 -0.85 4.26
N SER A 67 -5.25 0.39 3.83
CA SER A 67 -4.27 1.46 4.05
C SER A 67 -4.01 1.69 5.55
N VAL A 68 -5.07 1.73 6.35
CA VAL A 68 -4.99 1.88 7.82
C VAL A 68 -4.33 0.67 8.45
N LYS A 69 -4.74 -0.55 8.08
CA LYS A 69 -4.12 -1.79 8.59
C LYS A 69 -2.62 -1.87 8.27
N ALA A 70 -2.22 -1.48 7.05
CA ALA A 70 -0.82 -1.43 6.69
C ALA A 70 -0.05 -0.42 7.56
N GLN A 71 -0.67 0.70 7.92
CA GLN A 71 -0.07 1.68 8.84
C GLN A 71 0.07 1.13 10.26
N GLU A 72 -0.94 0.44 10.77
CA GLU A 72 -0.95 -0.19 12.11
C GLU A 72 0.14 -1.27 12.26
N LEU A 73 0.60 -1.83 11.14
CA LEU A 73 1.66 -2.83 11.06
C LEU A 73 3.02 -2.22 10.66
N ASP A 74 3.18 -0.90 10.82
CA ASP A 74 4.40 -0.14 10.49
C ASP A 74 4.84 -0.25 9.02
N ASN A 75 3.92 -0.61 8.12
CA ASN A 75 4.18 -0.74 6.68
C ASN A 75 3.80 0.56 5.93
N GLU A 76 4.54 1.63 6.23
CA GLU A 76 4.25 2.99 5.73
C GLU A 76 4.21 3.08 4.20
N LYS A 77 5.09 2.34 3.50
CA LYS A 77 5.19 2.37 2.04
C LYS A 77 3.90 1.84 1.39
N ILE A 78 3.37 0.74 1.93
CA ILE A 78 2.14 0.12 1.45
C ILE A 78 0.95 0.99 1.83
N SER A 79 0.86 1.45 3.08
CA SER A 79 -0.19 2.37 3.53
C SER A 79 -0.29 3.63 2.65
N LYS A 80 0.83 4.27 2.36
CA LYS A 80 0.86 5.47 1.51
C LYS A 80 0.41 5.18 0.08
N SER A 81 0.77 4.02 -0.44
CA SER A 81 0.41 3.63 -1.81
C SER A 81 -1.08 3.30 -1.92
N LEU A 82 -1.65 2.58 -0.94
CA LEU A 82 -3.09 2.32 -0.85
C LEU A 82 -3.88 3.62 -0.62
N SER A 83 -3.39 4.53 0.22
CA SER A 83 -3.99 5.87 0.40
C SER A 83 -4.05 6.65 -0.91
N CYS A 84 -2.99 6.58 -1.71
CA CYS A 84 -2.96 7.21 -3.03
C CYS A 84 -4.02 6.62 -3.96
N LEU A 85 -4.17 5.29 -3.96
CA LEU A 85 -5.19 4.60 -4.74
C LEU A 85 -6.60 4.98 -4.27
N ALA A 86 -6.85 4.99 -2.95
CA ALA A 86 -8.14 5.39 -2.38
C ALA A 86 -8.52 6.83 -2.76
N SER A 87 -7.55 7.75 -2.85
CA SER A 87 -7.81 9.16 -3.16
C SER A 87 -8.43 9.41 -4.53
N THR A 88 -8.26 8.47 -5.48
CA THR A 88 -8.80 8.63 -6.84
C THR A 88 -10.30 8.33 -6.90
N TYR A 89 -10.83 7.53 -5.96
CA TYR A 89 -12.22 7.05 -5.98
C TYR A 89 -13.27 8.14 -5.83
N VAL A 90 -12.91 9.34 -5.33
CA VAL A 90 -13.84 10.48 -5.29
C VAL A 90 -14.42 10.74 -6.69
N LYS A 91 -13.56 10.72 -7.72
CA LYS A 91 -13.98 10.92 -9.12
C LYS A 91 -14.81 9.77 -9.66
N LEU A 92 -14.48 8.52 -9.30
CA LEU A 92 -15.25 7.36 -9.71
C LEU A 92 -16.66 7.38 -9.12
N ILE A 93 -16.77 7.69 -7.83
CA ILE A 93 -18.06 7.80 -7.13
C ILE A 93 -18.92 8.87 -7.81
N GLU A 94 -18.34 10.05 -8.07
CA GLU A 94 -19.05 11.14 -8.73
C GLU A 94 -19.45 10.78 -10.17
N TYR A 95 -18.60 10.06 -10.92
CA TYR A 95 -18.96 9.51 -12.23
C TYR A 95 -20.12 8.51 -12.13
N CYS A 96 -20.09 7.57 -11.19
CA CYS A 96 -21.19 6.61 -11.01
C CYS A 96 -22.52 7.33 -10.75
N GLU A 97 -22.51 8.40 -9.96
CA GLU A 97 -23.70 9.22 -9.66
C GLU A 97 -24.18 10.05 -10.87
N THR A 98 -23.27 10.70 -11.58
CA THR A 98 -23.61 11.73 -12.57
C THR A 98 -23.60 11.23 -14.02
N GLY A 99 -22.75 10.26 -14.33
CA GLY A 99 -22.45 9.81 -15.69
C GLY A 99 -21.54 10.77 -16.48
N ASP A 100 -20.83 11.68 -15.81
CA ASP A 100 -19.89 12.59 -16.49
C ASP A 100 -18.61 11.85 -16.90
N GLU A 101 -18.44 11.63 -18.19
CA GLU A 101 -17.27 10.97 -18.78
C GLU A 101 -15.95 11.70 -18.51
N ASN A 102 -15.96 13.01 -18.22
CA ASN A 102 -14.73 13.71 -17.84
C ASN A 102 -14.21 13.23 -16.49
N LEU A 103 -15.11 12.91 -15.56
CA LEU A 103 -14.76 12.33 -14.26
C LEU A 103 -14.22 10.91 -14.42
N LEU A 104 -14.81 10.10 -15.31
CA LEU A 104 -14.28 8.77 -15.61
C LEU A 104 -12.89 8.83 -16.22
N ASN A 105 -12.66 9.72 -17.20
CA ASN A 105 -11.35 9.89 -17.82
C ASN A 105 -10.29 10.35 -16.82
N ALA A 106 -10.63 11.31 -15.96
CA ALA A 106 -9.73 11.78 -14.91
C ALA A 106 -9.46 10.69 -13.86
N PHE A 107 -10.48 9.92 -13.47
CA PHE A 107 -10.32 8.75 -12.60
C PHE A 107 -9.35 7.74 -13.22
N ASN A 108 -9.58 7.31 -14.46
CA ASN A 108 -8.78 6.28 -15.12
C ASN A 108 -7.30 6.68 -15.20
N ALA A 109 -7.01 7.94 -15.56
CA ALA A 109 -5.65 8.45 -15.62
C ALA A 109 -4.93 8.42 -14.27
N GLU A 110 -5.60 8.86 -13.20
CA GLU A 110 -5.03 8.88 -11.86
C GLU A 110 -4.94 7.50 -11.23
N PHE A 111 -5.97 6.68 -11.40
CA PHE A 111 -6.05 5.31 -10.87
C PHE A 111 -4.98 4.43 -11.50
N THR A 112 -4.81 4.48 -12.83
CA THR A 112 -3.76 3.72 -13.54
C THR A 112 -2.38 4.08 -13.00
N LYS A 113 -2.10 5.39 -12.89
CA LYS A 113 -0.81 5.87 -12.36
C LYS A 113 -0.58 5.47 -10.90
N ALA A 114 -1.61 5.47 -10.07
CA ALA A 114 -1.51 5.04 -8.68
C ALA A 114 -1.28 3.52 -8.58
N LEU A 115 -1.97 2.75 -9.42
CA LEU A 115 -1.87 1.30 -9.48
C LEU A 115 -0.51 0.84 -10.00
N GLU A 116 0.04 1.47 -11.03
CA GLU A 116 1.39 1.19 -11.55
C GLU A 116 2.45 1.41 -10.46
N LYS A 117 2.40 2.56 -9.78
CA LYS A 117 3.31 2.84 -8.65
C LYS A 117 3.17 1.83 -7.52
N PHE A 118 1.96 1.34 -7.27
CA PHE A 118 1.72 0.30 -6.27
C PHE A 118 2.39 -1.02 -6.69
N LYS A 119 2.22 -1.44 -7.95
CA LYS A 119 2.83 -2.67 -8.48
C LYS A 119 4.35 -2.59 -8.48
N GLU A 120 4.92 -1.50 -9.00
CA GLU A 120 6.38 -1.26 -8.93
C GLU A 120 6.90 -1.32 -7.49
N MET A 121 6.14 -0.76 -6.55
CA MET A 121 6.50 -0.79 -5.13
C MET A 121 6.54 -2.22 -4.56
N MET A 122 5.59 -3.07 -4.96
CA MET A 122 5.51 -4.48 -4.56
C MET A 122 6.62 -5.32 -5.17
N ASP A 123 6.90 -5.18 -6.46
CA ASP A 123 7.97 -5.92 -7.16
C ASP A 123 9.34 -5.66 -6.47
N ASN A 124 9.61 -4.41 -6.09
CA ASN A 124 10.82 -4.04 -5.37
C ASN A 124 10.91 -4.62 -3.93
N ILE A 125 9.77 -4.90 -3.29
CA ILE A 125 9.74 -5.53 -1.96
C ILE A 125 10.08 -7.02 -2.08
N GLU A 126 9.53 -7.71 -3.09
CA GLU A 126 9.79 -9.12 -3.35
C GLU A 126 11.27 -9.38 -3.70
N GLU A 127 11.89 -8.53 -4.51
CA GLU A 127 13.32 -8.64 -4.84
C GLU A 127 14.26 -8.41 -3.64
N THR A 128 13.83 -7.64 -2.63
CA THR A 128 14.65 -7.36 -1.43
C THR A 128 14.57 -8.50 -0.39
N GLN A 129 13.56 -9.36 -0.49
CA GLN A 129 13.33 -10.49 0.43
C GLN A 129 13.81 -11.85 -0.13
N ALA A 130 14.17 -11.92 -1.41
CA ALA A 130 14.74 -13.10 -2.08
C ALA A 130 16.27 -13.17 -1.94
#